data_AF-A0A9E3Y7W1-F1
#
_entry.id   AF-A0A9E3Y7W1-F1
#
_cell.length_a   1.000
_cell.length_b   1.000
_cell.length_c   1.000
_cell.angle_alpha   90.00
_cell.angle_beta   90.00
_cell.angle_gamma   90.00
#
_symmetry.space_group_name_H-M   'P 1'
#
loop_
_entity.id
_entity.type
_entity.pdbx_description
1 polymer ?
#
loop_
_entity_poly.entity_id
_entity_poly.type
_entity_poly.pdbx_seq_one_letter_code
_entity_poly.pdbx_strand_id
1 'polypeptide(L)' 'MGELDGKTVVVTGAASGIGRSTAVGFNRDGATVVACDINEDGLS' A
#
# COMPACT_ATOMS: atom_id res chain seq x y z
N MET A 1 -14.51 -8.45 8.91
CA MET A 1 -13.45 -8.96 8.04
C MET A 1 -13.40 -8.02 6.85
N GLY A 2 -12.23 -7.44 6.56
CA GLY A 2 -12.08 -6.54 5.40
C GLY A 2 -12.12 -7.33 4.09
N GLU A 3 -12.42 -6.66 2.98
CA GLU A 3 -12.57 -7.30 1.66
C GLU A 3 -11.29 -8.01 1.20
N LEU A 4 -10.13 -7.53 1.65
CA LEU A 4 -8.81 -8.01 1.22
C LEU A 4 -8.08 -8.81 2.31
N ASP A 5 -8.81 -9.30 3.32
CA ASP A 5 -8.20 -10.04 4.42
C ASP A 5 -7.46 -11.30 3.93
N GLY A 6 -6.25 -11.51 4.43
CA GLY A 6 -5.36 -12.60 4.03
C GLY A 6 -4.75 -12.46 2.62
N LYS A 7 -4.93 -11.33 1.92
CA LYS A 7 -4.27 -11.06 0.64
C LYS A 7 -2.95 -10.31 0.84
N THR A 8 -1.99 -10.59 -0.03
CA THR A 8 -0.76 -9.80 -0.15
C THR A 8 -0.80 -8.96 -1.42
N VAL A 9 -0.54 -7.67 -1.32
CA VAL A 9 -0.60 -6.71 -2.43
C VAL A 9 0.71 -5.95 -2.53
N VAL A 10 1.23 -5.78 -3.75
CA VAL A 10 2.39 -4.93 -4.04
C VAL A 10 1.89 -3.64 -4.70
N VAL A 11 2.33 -2.48 -4.19
CA VAL A 11 1.98 -1.17 -4.74
C VAL A 11 3.25 -0.43 -5.12
N THR A 12 3.37 -0.02 -6.39
CA THR A 12 4.45 0.83 -6.88
C THR A 12 4.03 2.30 -6.89
N GLY A 13 4.98 3.23 -6.83
CA GLY A 13 4.66 4.66 -6.71
C GLY A 13 4.04 5.01 -5.35
N ALA A 14 4.32 4.20 -4.31
CA ALA A 14 3.62 4.24 -3.03
C ALA A 14 4.06 5.39 -2.12
N ALA A 15 5.10 6.16 -2.47
CA ALA A 15 5.60 7.24 -1.65
C ALA A 15 4.66 8.47 -1.62
N SER A 16 3.79 8.63 -2.63
CA SER A 16 2.91 9.82 -2.69
C SER A 16 1.64 9.60 -3.51
N GLY A 17 0.77 10.63 -3.52
CA GLY A 17 -0.40 10.71 -4.38
C GLY A 17 -1.32 9.50 -4.33
N ILE A 18 -1.68 9.00 -5.52
CA ILE A 18 -2.60 7.87 -5.66
C ILE A 18 -1.97 6.59 -5.09
N GLY A 19 -0.71 6.30 -5.39
CA GLY A 19 -0.05 5.07 -4.92
C GLY A 19 -0.05 4.97 -3.40
N ARG A 20 0.26 6.07 -2.70
CA ARG A 20 0.18 6.12 -1.23
C ARG A 20 -1.25 5.85 -0.73
N SER A 21 -2.23 6.53 -1.34
CA SER A 21 -3.64 6.40 -0.95
C SER A 21 -4.16 4.97 -1.17
N THR A 22 -3.75 4.34 -2.27
CA THR A 22 -4.05 2.96 -2.62
C THR A 22 -3.42 1.97 -1.65
N ALA A 23 -2.13 2.13 -1.33
CA ALA A 23 -1.44 1.29 -0.35
C ALA A 23 -2.10 1.35 1.03
N VAL A 24 -2.44 2.56 1.49
CA VAL A 24 -3.16 2.76 2.75
C VAL A 24 -4.55 2.14 2.71
N GLY A 25 -5.29 2.31 1.62
CA GLY A 25 -6.62 1.71 1.43
C GLY A 25 -6.58 0.18 1.53
N PHE A 26 -5.68 -0.47 0.79
CA PHE A 26 -5.54 -1.93 0.82
C PHE A 26 -5.17 -2.46 2.20
N ASN A 27 -4.27 -1.78 2.92
CA ASN A 27 -3.94 -2.16 4.30
C ASN A 27 -5.16 -2.01 5.22
N ARG A 28 -5.97 -0.97 5.02
CA ARG A 28 -7.22 -0.75 5.76
C ARG A 28 -8.26 -1.84 5.52
N ASP A 29 -8.29 -2.39 4.31
CA ASP A 29 -9.18 -3.49 3.92
C ASP A 29 -8.63 -4.88 4.31
N GLY A 30 -7.52 -4.94 5.05
CA GLY A 30 -6.98 -6.17 5.64
C GLY A 30 -5.86 -6.84 4.83
N ALA A 31 -5.39 -6.23 3.74
CA ALA A 31 -4.26 -6.77 2.98
C ALA A 31 -2.93 -6.55 3.73
N THR A 32 -2.00 -7.49 3.55
CA THR A 32 -0.57 -7.22 3.78
C THR A 32 -0.02 -6.47 2.57
N VAL A 33 0.46 -5.25 2.77
CA VAL A 33 0.91 -4.38 1.67
C VAL A 33 2.43 -4.27 1.64
N VAL A 34 3.02 -4.52 0.47
CA VAL A 34 4.41 -4.19 0.15
C VAL A 34 4.41 -2.91 -0.67
N ALA A 35 4.86 -1.83 -0.05
CA ALA A 35 4.95 -0.51 -0.67
C ALA A 35 6.34 -0.31 -1.30
N CYS A 36 6.38 0.01 -2.59
CA CYS A 36 7.61 0.23 -3.36
C CYS A 36 7.60 1.60 -4.03
N ASP A 37 8.71 2.32 -3.93
CA ASP A 37 8.93 3.59 -4.63
C ASP A 37 10.44 3.80 -4.81
N ILE A 38 10.82 4.67 -5.75
CA ILE A 38 12.20 5.12 -5.90
C ILE A 38 12.56 6.16 -4.83
N ASN A 39 11.55 6.89 -4.33
CA ASN A 39 11.72 7.84 -3.23
C ASN A 39 11.53 7.12 -1.89
N GLU A 40 12.61 6.58 -1.35
CA GLU A 40 12.61 5.88 -0.05
C GLU A 40 12.11 6.77 1.10
N ASP A 41 12.48 8.05 1.11
CA ASP A 41 12.07 9.00 2.16
C ASP A 41 10.55 9.15 2.24
N GLY A 42 9.86 9.02 1.10
CA GLY A 42 8.40 9.13 1.05
C GLY A 42 7.65 7.87 1.50
N LEU A 43 8.35 6.77 1.83
CA LEU A 43 7.77 5.54 2.39
C LEU A 43 7.79 5.49 3.93
N SER A 44 8.23 6.58 4.58
CA SER A 44 8.34 6.69 6.04
C SER A 44 7.02 6.97 6.77
#